data_AF-A0A4U1JKK4-F1
#
_entry.id   AF-A0A4U1JKK4-F1
#
_cell.length_a   1.000
_cell.length_b   1.000
_cell.length_c   1.000
_cell.angle_alpha   90.00
_cell.angle_beta   90.00
_cell.angle_gamma   90.00
#
_symmetry.space_group_name_H-M   'P 1'
#
loop_
_entity.id
_entity.type
_entity.pdbx_description
1 polymer ?
#
loop_
_entity_poly.entity_id
_entity_poly.type
_entity_poly.pdbx_seq_one_letter_code
_entity_poly.pdbx_strand_id
1 'polypeptide(L)'
;MPATRRRLFVALAFGFAGAALAYVVLRLIESRWFPEPDPAIVVWSDRSRFVWRALLAAYAGGAAVFGGHALASRSIEAAAVWLVRFTFAAAIALALQGALVP
;
A
#
# COMPACT_ATOMS: atom_id res chain seq x y z
N MET A 1 11.90 -0.17 24.91
CA MET A 1 10.52 -0.28 24.37
C MET A 1 10.06 -1.74 24.41
N PRO A 2 8.84 -2.07 24.87
CA PRO A 2 8.36 -3.46 24.95
C PRO A 2 8.42 -4.17 23.59
N ALA A 3 8.77 -5.46 23.58
CA ALA A 3 8.88 -6.26 22.34
C ALA A 3 7.57 -6.26 21.52
N THR A 4 6.43 -6.32 22.21
CA THR A 4 5.09 -6.26 21.60
C THR A 4 4.85 -4.95 20.84
N ARG A 5 5.25 -3.81 21.41
CA ARG A 5 5.08 -2.51 20.74
C ARG A 5 5.96 -2.39 19.49
N ARG A 6 7.19 -2.91 19.54
CA ARG A 6 8.09 -2.94 18.37
C ARG A 6 7.49 -3.76 17.22
N ARG A 7 6.94 -4.93 17.53
CA ARG A 7 6.26 -5.79 16.54
C ARG A 7 5.05 -5.10 15.92
N LEU A 8 4.25 -4.39 16.73
CA LEU A 8 3.10 -3.64 16.24
C LEU A 8 3.52 -2.55 15.25
N PHE A 9 4.55 -1.77 15.56
CA PHE A 9 5.03 -0.72 14.65
C PHE A 9 5.60 -1.28 13.34
N VAL A 10 6.37 -2.37 13.41
CA VAL A 10 6.86 -3.04 12.19
C VAL A 10 5.68 -3.54 11.34
N ALA A 11 4.69 -4.18 11.96
CA ALA A 11 3.50 -4.65 11.27
C ALA A 11 2.72 -3.51 10.59
N LEU A 12 2.46 -2.41 11.31
CA LEU A 12 1.78 -1.24 10.74
C LEU A 12 2.57 -0.62 9.59
N ALA A 13 3.90 -0.54 9.70
CA ALA A 13 4.75 -0.03 8.64
C ALA A 13 4.69 -0.89 7.36
N PHE A 14 4.69 -2.22 7.50
CA PHE A 14 4.41 -3.13 6.37
C PHE A 14 3.03 -2.87 5.76
N GLY A 15 2.03 -2.61 6.60
CA GLY A 15 0.68 -2.29 6.14
C GLY A 15 0.61 -1.04 5.27
N PHE A 16 1.18 0.07 5.75
CA PHE A 16 1.20 1.32 5.00
C PHE A 16 2.01 1.20 3.70
N ALA A 17 3.19 0.57 3.73
CA ALA A 17 3.99 0.34 2.54
C ALA A 17 3.26 -0.58 1.53
N GLY A 18 2.59 -1.63 2.03
CA GLY A 18 1.80 -2.54 1.20
C GLY A 18 0.59 -1.87 0.56
N ALA A 19 -0.13 -1.04 1.32
CA ALA A 19 -1.24 -0.25 0.81
C ALA A 19 -0.77 0.72 -0.30
N ALA A 20 0.34 1.42 -0.08
CA ALA A 20 0.90 2.32 -1.08
C ALA A 20 1.27 1.59 -2.37
N LEU A 21 1.95 0.44 -2.28
CA LEU A 21 2.30 -0.38 -3.45
C LEU A 21 1.05 -0.87 -4.20
N ALA A 22 0.07 -1.41 -3.47
CA ALA A 22 -1.18 -1.88 -4.06
C ALA A 22 -1.92 -0.74 -4.77
N TYR A 23 -1.98 0.45 -4.15
CA TYR A 23 -2.60 1.62 -4.76
C TYR A 23 -1.91 2.01 -6.07
N VAL A 24 -0.58 2.08 -6.08
CA VAL A 24 0.19 2.38 -7.29
C VAL A 24 -0.10 1.39 -8.40
N VAL A 25 -0.06 0.08 -8.09
CA VAL A 25 -0.35 -0.98 -9.06
C VAL A 25 -1.75 -0.82 -9.63
N LEU A 26 -2.76 -0.60 -8.79
CA LEU A 26 -4.14 -0.39 -9.23
C LEU A 26 -4.29 0.87 -10.10
N ARG A 27 -3.61 1.97 -9.76
CA ARG A 27 -3.63 3.20 -10.56
C ARG A 27 -2.98 3.01 -11.93
N LEU A 28 -1.85 2.31 -12.00
CA LEU A 28 -1.17 1.99 -13.26
C LEU A 28 -1.99 1.04 -14.13
N ILE A 29 -2.66 0.06 -13.52
CA ILE A 29 -3.62 -0.81 -14.22
C ILE A 29 -4.73 0.06 -14.81
N GLU A 30 -5.34 0.90 -13.98
CA GLU A 30 -6.46 1.70 -14.43
C GLU A 30 -6.09 2.70 -15.53
N SER A 31 -4.96 3.40 -15.41
CA SER A 31 -4.53 4.35 -16.43
C SER A 31 -4.22 3.68 -17.77
N ARG A 32 -3.74 2.42 -17.75
CA ARG A 32 -3.35 1.70 -18.97
C ARG A 32 -4.54 1.06 -19.69
N TRP A 33 -5.50 0.53 -18.95
CA TRP A 33 -6.63 -0.26 -19.50
C TRP A 33 -7.97 0.48 -19.51
N PHE A 34 -8.13 1.52 -18.68
CA PHE A 34 -9.39 2.24 -18.51
C PHE A 34 -9.18 3.77 -18.52
N PRO A 35 -8.60 4.36 -19.58
CA PRO A 35 -8.45 5.82 -19.69
C PRO A 35 -9.81 6.52 -19.49
N GLU A 36 -9.83 7.59 -18.69
CA GLU A 36 -11.04 8.17 -18.07
C GLU A 36 -12.13 8.61 -19.06
N PRO A 37 -13.40 8.22 -18.80
CA PRO A 37 -14.56 9.05 -19.09
C PRO A 37 -15.21 9.57 -17.79
N ASP A 38 -15.54 10.87 -17.85
CA ASP A 38 -16.39 11.70 -17.00
C ASP A 38 -15.81 12.28 -15.68
N PRO A 39 -15.45 13.59 -15.65
CA PRO A 39 -14.98 14.30 -14.46
C PRO A 39 -16.06 14.52 -13.39
N ALA A 40 -17.31 14.08 -13.61
CA ALA A 40 -18.42 14.28 -12.68
C ALA A 40 -18.65 13.15 -11.66
N ILE A 41 -17.81 12.11 -11.62
CA ILE A 41 -17.97 11.05 -10.61
C ILE A 41 -17.56 11.62 -9.24
N VAL A 42 -18.59 11.98 -8.47
CA VAL A 42 -18.48 12.38 -7.06
C VAL A 42 -17.64 11.35 -6.32
N VAL A 43 -16.66 11.81 -5.55
CA VAL A 43 -15.69 10.99 -4.81
C VAL A 43 -16.37 9.88 -3.99
N TRP A 44 -17.59 10.12 -3.51
CA TRP A 44 -18.40 9.20 -2.69
C TRP A 44 -19.45 8.38 -3.44
N SER A 45 -19.54 8.46 -4.76
CA SER A 45 -20.45 7.56 -5.49
C SER A 45 -19.89 6.13 -5.45
N ASP A 46 -20.77 5.13 -5.42
CA ASP A 46 -20.38 3.71 -5.52
C ASP A 46 -19.62 3.38 -6.81
N ARG A 47 -19.61 4.29 -7.80
CA ARG A 47 -18.87 4.18 -9.06
C ARG A 47 -17.52 4.92 -9.04
N SER A 48 -17.14 5.51 -7.91
CA SER A 48 -15.86 6.18 -7.71
C SER A 48 -14.72 5.17 -7.78
N ARG A 49 -14.01 5.18 -8.91
CA ARG A 49 -12.82 4.34 -9.10
C ARG A 49 -11.76 4.64 -8.04
N PHE A 50 -11.67 5.90 -7.58
CA PHE A 50 -10.81 6.27 -6.47
C PHE A 50 -11.15 5.51 -5.18
N VAL A 51 -12.42 5.49 -4.76
CA VAL A 51 -12.84 4.81 -3.52
C VAL A 51 -12.54 3.31 -3.61
N TRP A 52 -12.86 2.67 -4.73
CA TRP A 52 -12.57 1.25 -4.91
C TRP A 52 -11.07 0.95 -4.86
N ARG A 53 -10.23 1.77 -5.52
CA ARG A 53 -8.77 1.64 -5.42
C ARG A 53 -8.30 1.77 -3.97
N ALA A 54 -8.79 2.79 -3.25
CA ALA A 54 -8.40 3.03 -1.88
C ALA A 54 -8.81 1.88 -0.94
N LEU A 55 -10.03 1.33 -1.10
CA LEU A 55 -10.51 0.20 -0.32
C LEU A 55 -9.72 -1.09 -0.60
N LEU A 56 -9.47 -1.39 -1.87
CA LEU A 56 -8.64 -2.56 -2.26
C LEU A 56 -7.21 -2.42 -1.76
N ALA A 57 -6.62 -1.22 -1.87
CA ALA A 57 -5.29 -0.93 -1.34
C ALA A 57 -5.25 -1.05 0.18
N ALA A 58 -6.26 -0.55 0.89
CA ALA A 58 -6.38 -0.69 2.34
C ALA A 58 -6.52 -2.16 2.76
N TYR A 59 -7.30 -2.96 2.02
CA TYR A 59 -7.42 -4.40 2.25
C TYR A 59 -6.07 -5.12 2.08
N ALA A 60 -5.36 -4.84 0.97
CA ALA A 60 -4.02 -5.38 0.73
C ALA A 60 -3.00 -4.92 1.79
N GLY A 61 -3.09 -3.67 2.23
CA GLY A 61 -2.33 -3.13 3.35
C GLY A 61 -2.62 -3.88 4.65
N GLY A 62 -3.89 -4.15 4.96
CA GLY A 62 -4.29 -4.98 6.10
C GLY A 62 -3.64 -6.36 6.06
N ALA A 63 -3.65 -7.03 4.90
CA ALA A 63 -2.96 -8.31 4.73
C ALA A 63 -1.43 -8.18 4.97
N ALA A 64 -0.82 -7.08 4.51
CA ALA A 64 0.59 -6.79 4.76
C ALA A 64 0.88 -6.53 6.26
N VAL A 65 -0.06 -5.96 7.03
CA VAL A 65 0.08 -5.85 8.50
C VAL A 65 0.21 -7.22 9.13
N PHE A 66 -0.66 -8.17 8.77
CA PHE A 66 -0.59 -9.54 9.29
C PHE A 66 0.70 -10.24 8.88
N GLY A 67 1.13 -10.07 7.62
CA GLY A 67 2.41 -10.61 7.13
C GLY A 67 3.62 -10.04 7.88
N GLY A 68 3.65 -8.72 8.07
CA GLY A 68 4.70 -8.05 8.84
C GLY A 68 4.72 -8.46 10.31
N HIS A 69 3.54 -8.65 10.91
CA HIS A 69 3.42 -9.16 12.29
C HIS A 69 3.95 -10.59 12.41
N ALA A 70 3.55 -11.49 11.51
CA ALA A 70 4.01 -12.87 11.49
C ALA A 70 5.52 -13.00 11.21
N LEU A 71 6.09 -12.11 10.40
CA LEU A 71 7.53 -12.07 10.18
C LEU A 71 8.25 -11.56 11.44
N ALA A 72 7.77 -10.48 12.05
CA ALA A 72 8.35 -9.89 13.26
C ALA A 72 8.19 -10.79 14.51
N SER A 73 7.23 -11.72 14.51
CA SER A 73 7.11 -12.72 15.56
C SER A 73 8.18 -13.81 15.47
N ARG A 74 8.70 -14.09 14.26
CA ARG A 74 9.79 -15.05 14.00
C ARG A 74 11.18 -14.42 14.19
N SER A 75 11.44 -13.28 13.56
CA SER A 75 12.68 -12.51 13.75
C SER A 75 12.43 -11.04 13.45
N ILE A 76 12.77 -10.19 14.42
CA ILE A 76 12.59 -8.74 14.27
C ILE A 76 13.67 -8.12 13.37
N GLU A 77 14.90 -8.65 13.39
CA GLU A 77 15.95 -8.18 12.47
C GLU A 77 15.57 -8.48 11.01
N ALA A 78 15.11 -9.71 10.74
CA ALA A 78 14.67 -10.08 9.40
C ALA A 78 13.50 -9.20 8.94
N ALA A 79 12.52 -8.95 9.82
CA ALA A 79 11.41 -8.06 9.51
C ALA A 79 11.86 -6.63 9.20
N ALA A 80 12.84 -6.09 9.95
CA ALA A 80 13.38 -4.77 9.70
C ALA A 80 14.08 -4.66 8.34
N VAL A 81 14.92 -5.65 7.97
CA VAL A 81 15.61 -5.67 6.67
C VAL A 81 14.60 -5.70 5.52
N TRP A 82 13.58 -6.54 5.62
CA TRP A 82 12.51 -6.59 4.63
C TRP A 82 11.71 -5.30 4.58
N LEU A 83 11.41 -4.69 5.72
CA LEU A 83 10.69 -3.43 5.79
C LEU A 83 11.42 -2.31 5.05
N VAL A 84 12.75 -2.21 5.18
CA VAL A 84 13.55 -1.21 4.44
C VAL A 84 13.35 -1.39 2.92
N ARG A 85 13.51 -2.62 2.42
CA ARG A 85 13.33 -2.93 0.99
C ARG A 85 11.92 -2.61 0.52
N PHE A 86 10.93 -2.98 1.33
CA PHE A 86 9.51 -2.79 1.02
C PHE A 86 9.13 -1.30 0.98
N THR A 87 9.63 -0.53 1.94
CA THR A 87 9.44 0.93 2.02
C THR A 87 10.11 1.62 0.85
N PHE A 88 11.34 1.21 0.50
CA PHE A 88 12.07 1.78 -0.63
C PHE A 88 11.37 1.49 -1.96
N ALA A 89 10.86 0.27 -2.14
CA ALA A 89 10.05 -0.08 -3.30
C ALA A 89 8.77 0.76 -3.37
N ALA A 90 8.07 0.97 -2.24
CA ALA A 90 6.89 1.82 -2.18
C ALA A 90 7.19 3.27 -2.53
N ALA A 91 8.28 3.84 -2.01
CA ALA A 91 8.71 5.20 -2.31
C ALA A 91 9.03 5.39 -3.80
N ILE A 92 9.77 4.46 -4.40
CA ILE A 92 10.07 4.48 -5.85
C ILE A 92 8.78 4.35 -6.65
N ALA A 93 7.89 3.41 -6.29
CA ALA A 93 6.63 3.20 -6.99
C ALA A 93 5.75 4.46 -6.96
N LEU A 94 5.64 5.13 -5.81
CA LEU A 94 4.90 6.39 -5.68
C LEU A 94 5.53 7.51 -6.52
N ALA A 95 6.85 7.66 -6.49
CA ALA A 95 7.55 8.66 -7.30
C ALA A 95 7.34 8.43 -8.80
N LEU A 96 7.46 7.17 -9.25
CA LEU A 96 7.21 6.78 -10.64
C LEU A 96 5.75 6.99 -11.04
N GLN A 97 4.80 6.65 -10.16
CA GLN A 97 3.39 6.89 -10.42
C GLN A 97 3.13 8.38 -10.63
N GLY A 98 3.63 9.25 -9.75
CA GLY A 98 3.46 10.70 -9.88
C GLY A 98 4.10 11.29 -11.14
N ALA A 99 5.18 10.68 -11.65
CA ALA A 99 5.82 11.10 -12.89
C ALA A 99 5.11 10.59 -14.16
N LEU A 100 4.55 9.38 -14.13
CA LEU A 100 3.97 8.71 -15.31
C LEU A 100 2.45 8.91 -15.44
N VAL A 101 1.77 9.08 -14.31
CA VAL A 101 0.31 9.19 -14.21
C VAL A 101 -0.02 10.25 -13.15
N PRO A 102 0.11 11.54 -13.49
CA PRO A 102 -0.24 12.63 -12.58
C PRO A 102 -1.72 12.60 -12.17
#